data_AF-A0A520J6B7-F1
#
_entry.id   AF-A0A520J6B7-F1
#
_cell.length_a   1.000
_cell.length_b   1.000
_cell.length_c   1.000
_cell.angle_alpha   90.00
_cell.angle_beta   90.00
_cell.angle_gamma   90.00
#
_symmetry.space_group_name_H-M   'P 1'
#
loop_
_entity.id
_entity.type
_entity.pdbx_description
1 polymer ?
#
loop_
_entity_poly.entity_id
_entity_poly.type
_entity_poly.pdbx_seq_one_letter_code
_entity_poly.pdbx_strand_id
1 'polypeptide(L)' 'MLSRRQLLLAISFEELGSDLGKVVKTTVFMVSGNDFSVLNKVYKTIFPENAPARSTPQVMPFPSGILISVECIAIL' A
#
# COMPACT_ATOMS: atom_id res chain seq x y z
N MET A 1 6.02 20.77 -8.21
CA MET A 1 5.78 19.74 -9.24
C MET A 1 6.09 18.39 -8.57
N LEU A 2 5.05 17.59 -8.29
CA LEU A 2 4.99 16.59 -7.22
C LEU A 2 6.11 15.52 -7.29
N SER A 3 7.05 15.58 -6.35
CA SER A 3 8.17 14.63 -6.19
C SER A 3 7.93 13.55 -5.13
N ARG A 4 6.67 13.25 -4.79
CA ARG A 4 6.33 12.18 -3.84
C ARG A 4 5.86 10.95 -4.62
N ARG A 5 6.76 9.95 -4.69
CA ARG A 5 6.52 8.57 -5.10
C ARG A 5 5.10 8.15 -4.71
N GLN A 6 4.21 8.03 -5.70
CA GLN A 6 2.79 7.73 -5.53
C GLN A 6 2.60 6.30 -5.03
N LEU A 7 2.69 6.11 -3.72
CA LEU A 7 1.92 5.11 -2.99
C LEU A 7 0.82 5.90 -2.29
N LEU A 8 -0.37 5.94 -2.90
CA LEU A 8 -1.56 6.58 -2.34
C LEU A 8 -2.04 5.78 -1.12
N LEU A 9 -1.40 5.97 0.03
CA LEU A 9 -2.01 5.79 1.35
C LEU A 9 -2.53 7.17 1.77
N ALA A 10 -3.71 7.55 1.27
CA ALA A 10 -4.38 8.77 1.71
C ALA A 10 -5.17 8.48 2.99
N ILE A 11 -4.50 8.32 4.13
CA ILE A 11 -5.17 8.32 5.44
C ILE A 11 -4.31 9.07 6.46
N SER A 12 -4.85 10.18 6.99
CA SER A 12 -4.39 10.87 8.20
C SER A 12 -4.78 10.02 9.41
N PHE A 13 -4.04 8.94 9.67
CA PHE A 13 -4.28 8.04 10.82
C PHE A 13 -4.27 8.78 12.16
N GLU A 14 -3.49 9.86 12.26
CA GLU A 14 -3.31 10.67 13.47
C GLU A 14 -4.60 11.34 13.93
N GLU A 15 -5.47 11.80 13.01
CA GLU A 15 -6.73 12.46 13.36
C GLU A 15 -7.77 11.49 13.94
N LEU A 16 -7.57 10.19 13.73
CA LEU A 16 -8.46 9.12 14.18
C LEU A 16 -7.85 8.28 15.32
N GLY A 17 -6.66 8.62 15.82
CA GLY A 17 -5.97 7.86 16.88
C GLY A 17 -5.47 6.47 16.45
N SER A 18 -5.26 6.27 15.14
CA SER A 18 -4.73 5.04 14.58
C SER A 18 -3.31 5.24 14.05
N ASP A 19 -2.67 4.17 13.61
CA ASP A 19 -1.34 4.21 12.98
C ASP A 19 -1.12 2.96 12.09
N LEU A 20 0.03 2.90 11.42
CA LEU A 20 0.39 1.76 10.57
C LEU A 20 0.50 0.43 11.34
N GLY A 21 0.89 0.46 12.62
CA GLY A 21 0.94 -0.73 13.47
C GLY A 21 -0.43 -1.33 13.78
N LYS A 22 -1.51 -0.55 13.61
CA LYS A 22 -2.89 -1.00 13.75
C LYS A 22 -3.51 -1.47 12.43
N VAL A 23 -2.78 -1.48 11.32
CA VAL A 23 -3.27 -2.03 10.06
C VAL A 23 -3.35 -3.56 10.18
N VAL A 24 -4.52 -4.12 9.88
CA VAL A 24 -4.77 -5.58 9.96
C VAL A 24 -4.91 -6.24 8.59
N LYS A 25 -5.27 -5.48 7.56
CA LYS A 25 -5.40 -5.96 6.18
C LYS A 25 -4.91 -4.90 5.21
N THR A 26 -4.21 -5.34 4.17
CA THR A 26 -3.87 -4.54 2.99
C THR A 26 -4.31 -5.24 1.71
N THR A 27 -4.79 -4.47 0.73
CA THR A 27 -4.99 -4.94 -0.64
C THR A 27 -4.14 -4.08 -1.55
N VAL A 28 -3.21 -4.73 -2.26
CA VAL A 28 -2.22 -4.08 -3.10
C VAL A 28 -2.55 -4.40 -4.56
N PHE A 29 -3.08 -3.43 -5.27
CA PHE A 29 -3.40 -3.58 -6.68
C PHE A 29 -2.21 -3.14 -7.53
N MET A 30 -1.73 -4.00 -8.42
CA MET A 30 -0.57 -3.72 -9.28
C MET A 30 -0.91 -3.88 -10.76
N VAL A 31 -0.39 -3.02 -11.61
CA VAL A 31 -0.62 -3.12 -13.07
C VAL A 31 0.22 -4.22 -13.72
N SER A 32 1.44 -4.46 -13.22
CA SER A 32 2.40 -5.42 -13.77
C SER A 32 2.95 -6.35 -12.70
N GLY A 33 2.92 -7.66 -12.96
CA GLY A 33 3.55 -8.66 -12.10
C GLY A 33 5.07 -8.57 -12.00
N ASN A 34 5.73 -7.93 -12.97
CA ASN A 34 7.18 -7.72 -12.94
C ASN A 34 7.63 -6.86 -11.76
N ASP A 35 6.74 -5.99 -11.26
CA ASP A 35 7.01 -5.09 -10.15
C ASP A 35 6.86 -5.76 -8.77
N PHE A 36 6.40 -7.02 -8.71
CA PHE A 36 6.10 -7.71 -7.45
C PHE A 36 7.32 -7.84 -6.54
N SER A 37 8.51 -8.07 -7.10
CA SER A 37 9.74 -8.18 -6.31
C SER A 37 10.14 -6.84 -5.68
N VAL A 38 9.98 -5.74 -6.42
CA VAL A 38 10.24 -4.36 -5.95
C VAL A 38 9.22 -3.99 -4.89
N LEU A 39 7.94 -4.29 -5.15
CA LEU A 39 6.83 -4.09 -4.22
C LEU A 39 7.09 -4.78 -2.88
N ASN A 40 7.54 -6.03 -2.89
CA ASN A 40 7.85 -6.76 -1.67
C ASN A 40 9.00 -6.14 -0.87
N LYS A 41 10.01 -5.55 -1.53
CA LYS A 41 11.09 -4.86 -0.84
C LYS A 41 10.58 -3.61 -0.13
N VAL A 42 9.80 -2.78 -0.82
CA VAL A 42 9.20 -1.56 -0.24
C VAL A 42 8.20 -1.92 0.87
N TYR A 43 7.38 -2.94 0.67
CA TYR A 43 6.38 -3.35 1.65
C TYR A 43 7.05 -3.74 2.99
N LYS A 44 8.19 -4.45 2.95
CA LYS A 44 8.97 -4.80 4.14
C LYS A 44 9.59 -3.60 4.87
N THR A 45 9.81 -2.46 4.19
CA THR A 45 10.28 -1.25 4.87
C THR A 45 9.17 -0.53 5.62
N ILE A 46 7.90 -0.77 5.24
CA ILE A 46 6.72 -0.19 5.90
C ILE A 46 6.24 -1.09 7.05
N PHE A 47 6.23 -2.41 6.83
CA PHE A 47 5.84 -3.42 7.81
C PHE A 47 7.01 -4.38 8.09
N PRO A 48 7.99 -3.97 8.92
CA PRO A 48 9.19 -4.77 9.18
C PRO A 48 8.88 -6.03 10.02
N GLU A 49 7.89 -5.95 10.90
CA GLU A 49 7.46 -7.01 11.81
C GLU A 49 5.93 -7.11 11.81
N ASN A 50 5.39 -8.30 12.05
CA ASN A 50 3.93 -8.55 12.13
C ASN A 50 3.12 -7.92 10.99
N ALA A 51 3.59 -8.11 9.75
CA ALA A 51 2.92 -7.55 8.58
C ALA A 51 1.45 -7.98 8.49
N PRO A 52 0.53 -7.09 8.08
CA PRO A 52 -0.89 -7.40 8.01
C PRO A 52 -1.17 -8.46 6.95
N ALA A 53 -2.36 -9.06 7.04
CA ALA A 53 -2.86 -9.90 5.96
C ALA A 53 -2.82 -9.11 4.64
N ARG A 54 -2.41 -9.75 3.54
CA ARG A 54 -2.21 -9.08 2.25
C ARG A 54 -2.81 -9.85 1.09
N SER A 55 -3.49 -9.13 0.20
CA SER A 55 -3.88 -9.62 -1.13
C SER A 55 -3.17 -8.77 -2.19
N THR A 56 -2.68 -9.37 -3.27
CA THR A 56 -1.94 -8.65 -4.31
C THR A 56 -2.37 -9.06 -5.71
N PRO A 57 -3.59 -8.71 -6.16
CA PRO A 57 -4.03 -8.99 -7.51
C PRO A 57 -3.31 -8.09 -8.53
N GLN A 58 -3.05 -8.65 -9.71
CA GLN A 58 -2.75 -7.86 -10.90
C GLN A 58 -4.06 -7.32 -11.48
N VAL A 59 -4.07 -6.05 -11.88
CA VAL A 59 -5.25 -5.34 -12.40
C VAL A 59 -4.96 -4.66 -13.73
N MET A 60 -6.02 -4.21 -14.40
CA MET A 60 -5.91 -3.33 -15.56
C MET A 60 -5.24 -1.99 -15.18
N PRO A 61 -4.56 -1.31 -16.11
CA PRO A 61 -3.93 -0.02 -15.85
C PRO A 61 -4.89 1.01 -15.25
N PHE A 62 -4.44 1.71 -14.22
CA PHE A 62 -5.19 2.81 -13.61
C PHE A 62 -5.17 4.08 -14.50
N PRO A 63 -6.14 4.98 -14.33
CA PRO A 63 -6.03 6.34 -14.87
C PRO A 63 -4.75 7.04 -14.40
N SER A 64 -4.28 8.01 -15.18
CA SER A 64 -3.15 8.89 -14.82
C SER A 64 -1.80 8.19 -14.61
N GLY A 65 -1.63 6.96 -15.11
CA GLY A 65 -0.34 6.25 -15.10
C GLY A 65 0.07 5.70 -13.74
N ILE A 66 -0.86 5.56 -12.79
CA ILE A 66 -0.59 4.92 -11.50
C ILE A 66 -0.24 3.44 -11.74
N LEU A 67 0.85 2.97 -11.14
CA LEU A 67 1.33 1.60 -11.31
C LEU A 67 0.90 0.68 -10.16
N ILE A 68 0.74 1.24 -8.97
CA ILE A 68 0.40 0.52 -7.73
C ILE A 68 -0.59 1.38 -6.94
N SER A 69 -1.66 0.76 -6.45
CA SER A 69 -2.60 1.36 -5.49
C SER A 69 -2.70 0.44 -4.27
N VAL A 70 -2.82 1.03 -3.08
CA VAL A 70 -2.89 0.27 -1.82
C VAL A 70 -4.09 0.73 -1.01
N GLU A 71 -4.95 -0.22 -0.67
CA GLU A 71 -6.03 -0.08 0.30
C GLU A 71 -5.62 -0.75 1.60
N CYS A 72 -6.07 -0.23 2.74
CA CYS A 72 -5.85 -0.86 4.03
C CYS A 72 -7.05 -0.72 4.97
N ILE A 73 -7.18 -1.69 5.88
CA ILE A 73 -8.09 -1.66 7.02
C ILE A 73 -7.25 -1.62 8.28
N ALA A 74 -7.53 -0.65 9.16
CA ALA A 74 -6.88 -0.50 10.45
C ALA A 74 -7.93 -0.54 11.58
N ILE A 75 -7.47 -0.96 12.76
CA ILE A 75 -8.25 -0.91 14.01
C ILE A 75 -7.91 0.37 14.79
N LEU A 76 -8.76 0.69 15.77
CA LEU A 76 -8.55 1.79 16.73
C LEU A 76 -7.97 1.26 18.03
#